data_AF-A0A839ZC09-F1
#
_entry.id   AF-A0A839ZC09-F1
#
_cell.length_a   1.000
_cell.length_b   1.000
_cell.length_c   1.000
_cell.angle_alpha   90.00
_cell.angle_beta   90.00
_cell.angle_gamma   90.00
#
_symmetry.space_group_name_H-M   'P 1'
#
loop_
_entity.id
_entity.type
_entity.pdbx_description
1 polymer ?
#
loop_
_entity_poly.entity_id
_entity_poly.type
_entity_poly.pdbx_seq_one_letter_code
_entity_poly.pdbx_strand_id
1 'polypeptide(L)' 'MDLEERVLAIVGRSRGGLTVEAVSEAYAKDMEKDIKETLDRLSQEGQVNRNRGANGQPTTYHRAVIHRRGQSPASE' A
#
# COMPACT_ATOMS: atom_id res chain seq x y z
N MET A 1 17.76 8.11 4.24
CA MET A 1 16.71 7.27 3.62
C MET A 1 15.40 7.69 4.23
N ASP A 2 14.46 8.16 3.41
CA ASP A 2 13.17 8.70 3.83
C ASP A 2 12.16 7.59 4.16
N LEU A 3 11.27 7.87 5.13
CA LEU A 3 10.21 6.95 5.58
C LEU A 3 9.33 6.47 4.41
N GLU A 4 8.96 7.40 3.53
CA GLU A 4 8.10 7.13 2.37
C GLU A 4 8.70 6.06 1.45
N GLU A 5 9.97 6.21 1.05
CA GLU A 5 10.67 5.27 0.17
C GLU A 5 10.73 3.88 0.81
N ARG A 6 10.95 3.82 2.13
CA ARG A 6 10.99 2.56 2.87
C ARG A 6 9.63 1.88 2.94
N VAL A 7 8.56 2.64 3.23
CA VAL A 7 7.18 2.14 3.26
C VAL A 7 6.77 1.60 1.88
N LEU A 8 7.06 2.35 0.81
CA LEU A 8 6.82 1.91 -0.57
C LEU A 8 7.60 0.64 -0.91
N ALA A 9 8.87 0.54 -0.49
CA ALA A 9 9.68 -0.65 -0.70
C ALA A 9 9.10 -1.89 0.01
N ILE A 10 8.59 -1.73 1.23
CA ILE A 10 7.95 -2.82 2.00
C ILE A 10 6.66 -3.27 1.31
N VAL A 11 5.74 -2.34 1.03
CA VAL A 11 4.47 -2.63 0.35
C VAL A 11 4.70 -3.21 -1.05
N GLY A 12 5.68 -2.66 -1.78
CA GLY A 12 6.01 -3.08 -3.15
C GLY A 12 6.60 -4.47 -3.28
N ARG A 13 7.23 -5.00 -2.21
CA ARG A 13 7.74 -6.39 -2.15
C ARG A 13 6.67 -7.41 -1.80
N SER A 14 5.57 -6.97 -1.19
CA SER A 14 4.46 -7.86 -0.83
C SER A 14 3.67 -8.29 -2.06
N ARG A 15 3.38 -9.59 -2.15
CA ARG A 15 2.45 -10.16 -3.15
C ARG A 15 0.98 -9.95 -2.77
N GLY A 16 0.71 -9.61 -1.50
CA GLY A 16 -0.63 -9.32 -0.97
C GLY A 16 -0.72 -7.93 -0.35
N GLY A 17 -1.90 -7.58 0.16
CA GLY A 17 -2.08 -6.34 0.91
C GLY A 17 -1.46 -6.45 2.30
N LEU A 18 -0.75 -5.41 2.73
CA LEU A 18 -0.20 -5.32 4.09
C LEU A 18 -1.05 -4.41 4.96
N THR A 19 -1.24 -4.77 6.22
CA THR A 19 -1.83 -3.88 7.22
C THR A 19 -0.80 -2.85 7.69
N VAL A 20 -1.26 -1.78 8.35
CA VAL A 20 -0.35 -0.81 9.00
C VAL A 20 0.57 -1.54 9.98
N GLU A 21 0.01 -2.45 10.77
CA GLU A 21 0.73 -3.27 11.74
C GLU A 21 1.84 -4.11 11.07
N ALA A 22 1.55 -4.78 9.95
CA ALA A 22 2.56 -5.57 9.24
C ALA A 22 3.70 -4.69 8.68
N VAL A 23 3.40 -3.45 8.26
CA VAL A 23 4.42 -2.51 7.79
C VAL A 23 5.24 -1.94 8.96
N SER A 24 4.59 -1.65 10.10
CA SER A 24 5.29 -1.16 11.30
C SER A 24 6.19 -2.23 11.90
N GLU A 25 5.78 -3.49 11.95
CA GLU A 25 6.64 -4.60 12.36
C GLU A 25 7.87 -4.77 11.46
N ALA A 26 7.71 -4.56 10.15
CA ALA A 26 8.81 -4.68 9.18
C ALA A 26 9.77 -3.47 9.18
N TYR A 27 9.36 -2.33 9.73
CA TYR A 27 10.16 -1.10 9.77
C TYR A 27 10.61 -0.74 11.19
N ALA A 28 9.66 -0.30 12.03
CA ALA A 28 9.83 0.09 13.42
C ALA A 28 8.44 0.19 14.07
N LYS A 29 8.17 -0.63 15.08
CA LYS A 29 6.82 -0.75 15.69
C LYS A 29 6.36 0.54 16.36
N ASP A 30 7.28 1.33 16.89
CA ASP A 30 7.04 2.63 17.52
C ASP A 30 6.57 3.71 16.55
N MET A 31 6.73 3.50 15.24
CA MET A 31 6.36 4.46 14.19
C MET A 31 5.03 4.13 13.49
N GLU A 32 4.19 3.29 14.10
CA GLU A 32 2.91 2.85 13.50
C GLU A 32 2.03 4.02 13.04
N LYS A 33 1.98 5.11 13.83
CA LYS A 33 1.21 6.31 13.49
C LYS A 33 1.74 7.00 12.24
N ASP A 34 3.05 7.26 12.18
CA ASP A 34 3.69 7.92 11.03
C ASP A 34 3.60 7.06 9.76
N ILE A 35 3.72 5.74 9.90
CA ILE A 35 3.54 4.77 8.82
C ILE A 35 2.10 4.80 8.31
N LYS A 36 1.11 4.85 9.21
CA LYS A 36 -0.30 4.96 8.82
C LYS A 36 -0.56 6.24 8.03
N GLU A 37 -0.08 7.38 8.54
CA GLU A 37 -0.24 8.69 7.87
C GLU A 37 0.43 8.67 6.49
N THR A 38 1.62 8.07 6.39
CA THR A 38 2.34 7.90 5.13
C THR A 38 1.56 7.01 4.15
N LEU A 39 1.07 5.84 4.59
CA LEU A 39 0.27 4.93 3.76
C LEU A 39 -1.04 5.57 3.29
N ASP A 40 -1.71 6.33 4.16
CA ASP A 40 -2.94 7.04 3.82
C ASP A 40 -2.67 8.13 2.77
N ARG A 41 -1.59 8.91 2.91
CA ARG A 41 -1.17 9.90 1.92
C ARG A 41 -0.79 9.25 0.59
N LEU A 42 0.05 8.22 0.61
CA LEU A 42 0.44 7.46 -0.59
C LEU A 42 -0.77 6.85 -1.29
N SER A 43 -1.81 6.49 -0.54
CA SER A 43 -3.07 6.01 -1.12
C SER A 43 -3.87 7.12 -1.79
N GLN A 44 -3.90 8.32 -1.20
CA GLN A 44 -4.55 9.48 -1.82
C GLN A 44 -3.82 9.94 -3.09
N GLU A 45 -2.50 9.83 -3.10
CA GLU A 45 -1.64 10.10 -4.26
C GLU A 45 -1.72 9.00 -5.34
N GLY A 46 -2.39 7.87 -5.05
CA GLY A 46 -2.55 6.75 -5.97
C GLY A 46 -1.31 5.87 -6.13
N GLN A 47 -0.32 6.00 -5.26
CA GLN A 47 0.90 5.19 -5.26
C GLN A 47 0.68 3.81 -4.60
N VAL A 48 -0.31 3.69 -3.71
CA VAL A 48 -0.76 2.42 -3.13
C VAL A 48 -2.28 2.32 -3.19
N ASN A 49 -2.79 1.10 -3.31
CA ASN A 49 -4.22 0.84 -3.25
C ASN A 49 -4.62 0.49 -1.82
N ARG A 50 -5.50 1.29 -1.21
CA ARG A 50 -6.09 0.96 0.09
C ARG A 50 -7.36 0.13 -0.10
N ASN A 51 -7.39 -1.05 0.52
CA ASN A 51 -8.55 -1.90 0.60
C ASN A 51 -9.10 -1.91 2.03
N ARG A 52 -10.33 -1.45 2.23
CA ARG A 52 -10.98 -1.47 3.54
C ARG A 52 -11.50 -2.89 3.78
N GLY A 53 -10.96 -3.56 4.79
CA GLY A 53 -11.47 -4.86 5.20
C GLY A 53 -12.95 -4.77 5.58
N ALA A 54 -13.73 -5.75 5.13
CA ALA A 54 -15.12 -5.93 5.55
C ALA A 54 -15.19 -6.87 6.77
N ASN A 55 -16.28 -6.80 7.54
CA ASN A 55 -16.58 -7.76 8.60
C ASN A 55 -15.48 -7.89 9.67
N GLY A 56 -14.92 -6.77 10.13
CA GLY A 56 -13.86 -6.76 11.15
C GLY A 56 -12.46 -7.09 10.63
N GLN A 57 -12.28 -7.28 9.32
CA GLN A 57 -10.95 -7.42 8.74
C GLN A 57 -10.19 -6.09 8.75
N PRO A 58 -8.87 -6.10 8.97
CA PRO A 58 -8.06 -4.90 8.97
C PRO A 58 -7.97 -4.30 7.55
N THR A 59 -7.75 -2.98 7.50
CA THR A 59 -7.44 -2.30 6.24
C THR A 59 -6.08 -2.76 5.73
N THR A 60 -6.00 -3.06 4.44
CA THR A 60 -4.75 -3.46 3.77
C THR A 60 -4.36 -2.47 2.68
N TYR A 61 -3.06 -2.36 2.45
CA TYR A 61 -2.44 -1.50 1.45
C TYR A 61 -1.66 -2.38 0.48
N HIS A 62 -1.95 -2.20 -0.80
CA HIS A 62 -1.35 -2.96 -1.89
C HIS A 62 -0.51 -2.04 -2.75
N ARG A 63 0.51 -2.60 -3.40
CA ARG A 63 1.20 -1.90 -4.47
C ARG A 63 0.20 -1.40 -5.52
N ALA A 64 0.25 -0.12 -5.88
CA ALA A 64 -0.50 0.34 -7.03
C ALA A 64 0.13 -0.24 -8.30
N VAL A 65 -0.64 -1.04 -9.03
CA VAL A 65 -0.29 -1.42 -10.39
C VAL A 65 -0.75 -0.28 -11.27
N ILE A 66 0.19 0.50 -11.79
CA ILE A 66 -0.09 1.44 -12.87
C ILE A 66 -0.42 0.57 -14.09
N HIS A 67 -1.68 0.21 -14.28
CA HIS A 67 -2.13 -0.22 -15.61
C HIS A 67 -1.88 0.98 -16.52
N ARG A 68 -0.86 0.88 -17.38
CA ARG A 68 -0.78 1.72 -18.56
C ARG A 68 -2.07 1.45 -19.34
N ARG A 69 -3.11 2.26 -19.14
CA ARG A 69 -4.29 2.27 -20.00
C ARG A 69 -3.81 2.70 -21.37
N GLY A 70 -3.56 1.70 -22.20
CA GLY A 70 -3.01 1.87 -23.54
C GLY A 70 -2.92 0.51 -24.21
N GLN A 71 -4.03 -0.21 -24.28
CA GLN A 71 -4.44 -1.13 -25.36
C GLN A 71 -5.56 -2.03 -24.84
N SER A 72 -6.78 -1.75 -25.29
CA SER A 72 -7.84 -2.76 -25.34
C SER A 72 -7.35 -3.92 -26.21
N PRO A 73 -7.49 -5.20 -25.83
CA PRO A 73 -7.73 -6.20 -26.86
C PRO A 73 -9.09 -5.84 -27.42
N ALA A 74 -9.08 -5.36 -28.67
CA ALA A 74 -10.29 -5.28 -29.47
C ALA A 74 -11.00 -6.62 -29.39
N SER A 75 -12.31 -6.57 -29.16
CA SER A 75 -13.18 -7.71 -29.34
C SER A 75 -12.94 -8.33 -30.72
N GLU A 76 -12.71 -9.64 -30.77
CA GLU A 76 -13.08 -10.49 -31.90
C GLU A 76 -14.05 -11.55 -31.39
#